data_AF-A0A819XAR9-F1
#
_entry.id   AF-A0A819XAR9-F1
#
_cell.length_a   1.000
_cell.length_b   1.000
_cell.length_c   1.000
_cell.angle_alpha   90.00
_cell.angle_beta   90.00
_cell.angle_gamma   90.00
#
_symmetry.space_group_name_H-M   'P 1'
#
loop_
_entity.id
_entity.type
_entity.pdbx_description
1 polymer ?
#
loop_
_entity_poly.entity_id
_entity_poly.type
_entity_poly.pdbx_seq_one_letter_code
_entity_poly.pdbx_strand_id
1 'polypeptide(L)'
;NLKTYSKENIIEEIISSTIAECVDETNVDRNSLLIDSFFFVIAVVRNQPQYGRPAIEFCLRTSMTSSELQQCYNLQTHMEAYETSEIKFWPIDKISDLLNSSQTLLSITPACHMYHLSTQYNKWLFTVEELKELRTKANNDYLQKKNSMNCLTVDEEAMVLRYYELQLKDFCDKFEPPMTKMAIAVCMQYFKRFYLNNSVMDYHPKDIYLICVYLTCKTEELRISITDFLSNIKNSTNIDQTADILLSYELLLIEKLNFQLVIHTAYRPFEGLIIDLKTHYLRDNVNDADRLRLTGYEFLDKTLLTDVYFLFPPSQIALTALLFASVKAAVHIDEYILKHIYGSLESAQMQKIKETIRCKF
;
A
#
# COMPACT_ATOMS: atom_id res chain seq x y z
N ASN A 1 -20.67 -31.51 -1.20
CA ASN A 1 -19.56 -32.49 -1.07
C ASN A 1 -18.30 -31.92 -1.71
N LEU A 2 -17.59 -31.04 -1.00
CA LEU A 2 -16.27 -30.58 -1.43
C LEU A 2 -15.28 -31.71 -1.15
N LYS A 3 -14.83 -32.42 -2.19
CA LYS A 3 -13.74 -33.38 -2.07
C LYS A 3 -12.49 -32.61 -1.65
N THR A 4 -11.97 -32.88 -0.45
CA THR A 4 -10.63 -32.43 -0.04
C THR A 4 -9.62 -33.18 -0.90
N TYR A 5 -9.04 -32.50 -1.88
CA TYR A 5 -7.92 -33.04 -2.66
C TYR A 5 -6.68 -33.13 -1.77
N SER A 6 -5.92 -34.23 -1.89
CA SER A 6 -4.59 -34.32 -1.28
C SER A 6 -3.65 -33.33 -1.95
N LYS A 7 -2.59 -32.93 -1.24
CA LYS A 7 -1.60 -31.98 -1.77
C LYS A 7 -0.92 -32.51 -3.03
N GLU A 8 -0.68 -33.83 -3.13
CA GLU A 8 -0.10 -34.42 -4.32
C GLU A 8 -1.03 -34.28 -5.54
N ASN A 9 -2.33 -34.57 -5.36
CA ASN A 9 -3.30 -34.50 -6.45
C ASN A 9 -3.51 -33.06 -6.96
N ILE A 10 -3.38 -32.05 -6.08
CA ILE A 10 -3.46 -30.63 -6.50
C ILE A 10 -2.26 -30.26 -7.36
N ILE A 11 -1.06 -30.72 -6.99
CA ILE A 11 0.17 -30.44 -7.73
C ILE A 11 0.13 -31.11 -9.09
N GLU A 12 -0.29 -32.38 -9.16
CA GLU A 12 -0.45 -33.11 -10.42
C GLU A 12 -1.44 -32.42 -11.36
N GLU A 13 -2.59 -31.95 -10.85
CA GLU A 13 -3.59 -31.25 -11.65
C GLU A 13 -3.05 -29.92 -12.20
N ILE A 14 -2.36 -29.11 -11.37
CA ILE A 14 -1.77 -27.84 -11.80
C ILE A 14 -0.73 -28.06 -12.89
N ILE A 15 0.15 -29.05 -12.73
CA ILE A 15 1.17 -29.38 -13.72
C ILE A 15 0.51 -29.87 -15.01
N SER A 16 -0.47 -30.76 -14.92
CA SER A 16 -1.20 -31.29 -16.08
C SER A 16 -1.91 -30.18 -16.86
N SER A 17 -2.60 -29.27 -16.16
CA SER A 17 -3.30 -28.14 -16.77
C SER A 17 -2.34 -27.16 -17.43
N THR A 18 -1.19 -26.87 -16.81
CA THR A 18 -0.19 -25.93 -17.35
C THR A 18 0.49 -26.49 -18.61
N ILE A 19 0.74 -27.80 -18.63
CA ILE A 19 1.31 -28.48 -19.80
C ILE A 19 0.31 -28.48 -20.96
N ALA A 20 -0.97 -28.74 -20.69
CA ALA A 20 -2.01 -28.68 -21.72
C ALA A 20 -2.07 -27.30 -22.37
N GLU A 21 -2.15 -26.24 -21.55
CA GLU A 21 -2.16 -24.85 -22.03
C GLU A 21 -0.93 -24.53 -22.88
N CYS A 22 0.27 -24.94 -22.43
CA CYS A 22 1.50 -24.68 -23.18
C CYS A 22 1.51 -25.39 -24.55
N VAL A 23 1.02 -26.63 -24.61
CA VAL A 23 0.91 -27.39 -25.87
C VAL A 23 -0.11 -26.72 -26.80
N ASP A 24 -1.26 -26.29 -26.26
CA ASP A 24 -2.33 -25.65 -27.03
C ASP A 24 -1.92 -24.27 -27.56
N GLU A 25 -1.17 -23.47 -26.79
CA GLU A 25 -0.67 -22.16 -27.23
C GLU A 25 0.53 -22.24 -28.19
N THR A 26 1.43 -23.21 -28.01
CA THR A 26 2.73 -23.24 -28.72
C THR A 26 2.87 -24.33 -29.78
N ASN A 27 1.91 -25.25 -29.88
CA ASN A 27 1.95 -26.46 -30.72
C ASN A 27 3.20 -27.32 -30.51
N VAL A 28 3.81 -27.27 -29.32
CA VAL A 28 4.97 -28.08 -28.96
C VAL A 28 4.53 -29.51 -28.66
N ASP A 29 5.26 -30.51 -29.14
CA ASP A 29 4.95 -31.91 -28.82
C ASP A 29 5.14 -32.15 -27.32
N ARG A 30 4.10 -32.70 -26.66
CA ARG A 30 4.10 -33.02 -25.23
C ARG A 30 5.28 -33.90 -24.84
N ASN A 31 5.73 -34.81 -25.72
CA ASN A 31 6.85 -35.70 -25.45
C ASN A 31 8.21 -35.00 -25.47
N SER A 32 8.29 -33.80 -26.06
CA SER A 32 9.51 -32.99 -26.08
C SER A 32 9.72 -32.20 -24.78
N LEU A 33 8.67 -32.07 -23.95
CA LEU A 33 8.73 -31.41 -22.66
C LEU A 33 9.40 -32.37 -21.65
N LEU A 34 10.55 -31.96 -21.12
CA LEU A 34 11.35 -32.74 -20.18
C LEU A 34 10.81 -32.56 -18.75
N ILE A 35 9.64 -33.14 -18.49
CA ILE A 35 8.85 -32.98 -17.26
C ILE A 35 9.63 -33.49 -16.02
N ASP A 36 10.41 -34.57 -16.17
CA ASP A 36 11.11 -35.22 -15.05
C ASP A 36 12.38 -34.48 -14.60
N SER A 37 12.85 -33.50 -15.37
CA SER A 37 14.21 -32.99 -15.20
C SER A 37 14.28 -31.69 -14.39
N PHE A 38 13.44 -30.69 -14.65
CA PHE A 38 13.47 -29.41 -13.92
C PHE A 38 12.17 -28.63 -14.18
N PHE A 39 11.21 -28.71 -13.26
CA PHE A 39 10.06 -27.80 -13.23
C PHE A 39 10.41 -26.64 -12.31
N PHE A 40 10.57 -25.43 -12.85
CA PHE A 40 10.79 -24.24 -12.05
C PHE A 40 9.50 -23.43 -11.96
N VAL A 41 8.97 -23.30 -10.75
CA VAL A 41 8.01 -22.23 -10.43
C VAL A 41 8.83 -20.99 -10.14
N ILE A 42 8.88 -20.05 -11.09
CA ILE A 42 9.38 -18.71 -10.79
C ILE A 42 8.14 -17.88 -10.45
N ALA A 43 7.89 -17.69 -9.17
CA ALA A 43 6.92 -16.71 -8.74
C ALA A 43 7.46 -15.30 -9.02
N VAL A 44 7.33 -14.80 -10.25
CA VAL A 44 7.64 -13.40 -10.56
C VAL A 44 6.49 -12.52 -10.09
N VAL A 45 6.76 -11.81 -9.00
CA VAL A 45 5.93 -10.70 -8.54
C VAL A 45 6.04 -9.56 -9.55
N ARG A 46 4.91 -9.29 -10.23
CA ARG A 46 4.51 -8.00 -10.84
C ARG A 46 5.55 -7.33 -11.74
N ASN A 47 5.47 -7.57 -13.05
CA ASN A 47 6.09 -6.71 -14.04
C ASN A 47 5.17 -6.48 -15.25
N GLN A 48 4.06 -5.78 -15.05
CA GLN A 48 3.33 -5.02 -16.07
C GLN A 48 2.66 -3.81 -15.38
N PRO A 49 2.54 -2.64 -16.02
CA PRO A 49 1.88 -1.46 -15.44
C PRO A 49 0.35 -1.60 -15.34
N GLN A 50 -0.21 -2.76 -15.67
CA GLN A 50 -1.65 -2.98 -15.77
C GLN A 50 -2.13 -3.95 -14.68
N TYR A 51 -2.82 -3.39 -13.69
CA TYR A 51 -3.83 -4.06 -12.85
C TYR A 51 -3.41 -5.18 -11.89
N GLY A 52 -2.26 -5.09 -11.22
CA GLY A 52 -2.09 -5.60 -9.84
C GLY A 52 -2.27 -7.10 -9.56
N ARG A 53 -2.61 -7.93 -10.55
CA ARG A 53 -2.80 -9.39 -10.40
C ARG A 53 -1.44 -10.06 -10.17
N PRO A 54 -1.33 -11.02 -9.23
CA PRO A 54 -0.17 -11.87 -9.15
C PRO A 54 -0.09 -12.72 -10.43
N ALA A 55 1.02 -12.62 -11.16
CA ALA A 55 1.32 -13.53 -12.26
C ALA A 55 2.21 -14.65 -11.70
N ILE A 56 1.92 -15.89 -12.08
CA ILE A 56 2.78 -17.04 -11.81
C ILE A 56 3.37 -17.41 -13.16
N GLU A 57 4.70 -17.34 -13.27
CA GLU A 57 5.39 -17.72 -14.50
C GLU A 57 5.91 -19.16 -14.35
N PHE A 58 5.47 -20.04 -15.25
CA PHE A 58 5.95 -21.41 -15.33
C PHE A 58 7.03 -21.52 -16.39
N CYS A 59 8.21 -22.02 -16.02
CA CYS A 59 9.29 -22.29 -16.97
C CYS A 59 9.37 -23.79 -17.25
N LEU A 60 9.08 -24.17 -18.49
CA LEU A 60 9.17 -25.55 -18.97
C LEU A 60 10.44 -25.75 -19.78
N ARG A 61 11.15 -26.85 -19.53
CA ARG A 61 12.30 -27.26 -20.34
C ARG A 61 11.82 -28.15 -21.48
N THR A 62 12.30 -27.87 -22.70
CA THR A 62 12.08 -28.72 -23.88
C THR A 62 13.41 -29.20 -24.45
N SER A 63 13.38 -30.35 -25.12
CA SER A 63 14.50 -30.87 -25.91
C SER A 63 14.67 -30.16 -27.27
N MET A 64 13.73 -29.30 -27.65
CA MET A 64 13.72 -28.58 -28.92
C MET A 64 14.64 -27.35 -28.90
N THR A 65 15.21 -27.01 -30.05
CA THR A 65 15.97 -25.76 -30.24
C THR A 65 15.03 -24.55 -30.39
N SER A 66 15.55 -23.34 -30.16
CA SER A 66 14.76 -22.10 -30.32
C SER A 66 14.16 -21.94 -31.72
N SER A 67 14.87 -22.38 -32.76
CA SER A 67 14.39 -22.33 -34.15
C SER A 67 13.25 -23.31 -34.41
N GLU A 68 13.30 -24.51 -33.83
CA GLU A 68 12.24 -25.52 -33.95
C GLU A 68 10.98 -25.10 -33.18
N LEU A 69 11.14 -24.51 -31.98
CA LEU A 69 10.02 -23.95 -31.21
C LEU A 69 9.31 -22.83 -31.97
N GLN A 70 10.07 -21.94 -32.60
CA GLN A 70 9.50 -20.86 -33.39
C GLN A 70 8.77 -21.39 -34.63
N GLN A 71 9.26 -22.47 -35.24
CA GLN A 71 8.56 -23.16 -36.32
C GLN A 71 7.25 -23.78 -35.85
N CYS A 72 7.25 -24.50 -34.71
CA CYS A 72 6.04 -25.07 -34.11
C CYS A 72 4.98 -24.01 -33.80
N TYR A 73 5.39 -22.89 -33.20
CA TYR A 73 4.51 -21.76 -32.94
C TYR A 73 3.89 -21.21 -34.24
N ASN A 74 4.69 -21.09 -35.30
CA ASN A 74 4.24 -20.57 -36.59
C ASN A 74 3.35 -21.54 -37.40
N LEU A 75 3.23 -22.82 -37.01
CA LEU A 75 2.34 -23.77 -37.69
C LEU A 75 0.85 -23.45 -37.49
N GLN A 76 0.49 -22.66 -36.45
CA GLN A 76 -0.84 -22.08 -36.23
C GLN A 76 -2.02 -23.08 -36.35
N THR A 77 -1.86 -24.28 -35.81
CA THR A 77 -2.85 -25.37 -35.95
C THR A 77 -3.97 -25.37 -34.90
N HIS A 78 -3.76 -24.78 -33.73
CA HIS A 78 -4.73 -24.73 -32.63
C HIS A 78 -5.48 -23.38 -32.52
N MET A 79 -6.76 -23.41 -32.13
CA MET A 79 -7.64 -22.23 -32.07
C MET A 79 -7.22 -21.17 -31.04
N GLU A 80 -6.41 -21.54 -30.03
CA GLU A 80 -5.99 -20.66 -28.93
C GLU A 80 -4.62 -19.99 -29.17
N ALA A 81 -3.98 -20.26 -30.31
CA ALA A 81 -2.68 -19.68 -30.71
C ALA A 81 -2.69 -18.15 -30.96
N TYR A 82 -3.74 -17.43 -30.53
CA TYR A 82 -3.94 -15.99 -30.73
C TYR A 82 -3.73 -15.13 -29.48
N GLU A 83 -3.53 -15.72 -28.29
CA GLU A 83 -3.45 -14.93 -27.04
C GLU A 83 -2.03 -14.48 -26.66
N THR A 84 -0.99 -15.19 -27.13
CA THR A 84 0.39 -14.98 -26.67
C THR A 84 1.15 -14.02 -27.59
N SER A 85 1.39 -12.81 -27.10
CA SER A 85 1.99 -11.73 -27.91
C SER A 85 3.52 -11.70 -27.90
N GLU A 86 4.19 -12.38 -26.97
CA GLU A 86 5.65 -12.43 -26.86
C GLU A 86 6.17 -13.77 -26.33
N ILE A 87 6.82 -14.58 -27.18
CA ILE A 87 7.64 -15.72 -26.73
C ILE A 87 9.05 -15.20 -26.42
N LYS A 88 9.52 -15.39 -25.18
CA LYS A 88 10.87 -14.98 -24.73
C LYS A 88 11.77 -16.19 -24.55
N PHE A 89 12.90 -16.21 -25.26
CA PHE A 89 13.92 -17.25 -25.11
C PHE A 89 15.03 -16.80 -24.17
N TRP A 90 15.39 -17.66 -23.22
CA TRP A 90 16.46 -17.40 -22.24
C TRP A 90 17.62 -18.38 -22.46
N PRO A 91 18.86 -17.88 -22.67
CA PRO A 91 20.05 -18.73 -22.68
C PRO A 91 20.26 -19.42 -21.33
N ILE A 92 20.69 -20.68 -21.35
CA ILE A 92 20.89 -21.47 -20.12
C ILE A 92 21.93 -20.83 -19.19
N ASP A 93 22.92 -20.14 -19.75
CA ASP A 93 23.99 -19.44 -19.02
C ASP A 93 23.44 -18.29 -18.15
N LYS A 94 22.41 -17.58 -18.64
CA LYS A 94 21.73 -16.52 -17.85
C LYS A 94 20.95 -17.09 -16.67
N ILE A 95 20.44 -18.32 -16.78
CA ILE A 95 19.72 -19.00 -15.71
C ILE A 95 20.71 -19.46 -14.63
N SER A 96 21.90 -19.94 -15.01
CA SER A 96 22.95 -20.28 -14.04
C SER A 96 23.47 -19.08 -13.26
N ASP A 97 23.53 -17.89 -13.86
CA ASP A 97 23.90 -16.65 -13.16
C ASP A 97 22.85 -16.23 -12.11
N LEU A 98 21.57 -16.48 -12.40
CA LEU A 98 20.45 -16.28 -11.46
C LEU A 98 20.49 -17.25 -10.27
N LEU A 99 21.00 -18.47 -10.48
CA LEU A 99 21.09 -19.52 -9.45
C LEU A 99 22.31 -19.36 -8.53
N ASN A 100 23.45 -18.90 -9.07
CA ASN A 100 24.70 -18.78 -8.33
C ASN A 100 24.80 -17.51 -7.47
N SER A 101 23.94 -16.54 -7.72
CA SER A 101 23.89 -15.30 -6.96
C SER A 101 23.09 -15.50 -5.66
N SER A 102 23.76 -16.08 -4.67
CA SER A 102 23.28 -16.21 -3.28
C SER A 102 23.09 -14.85 -2.55
N GLN A 103 23.24 -13.72 -3.27
CA GLN A 103 23.07 -12.35 -2.77
C GLN A 103 21.89 -11.58 -3.40
N THR A 104 21.10 -12.18 -4.29
CA THR A 104 20.03 -11.50 -5.05
C THR A 104 18.62 -11.94 -4.68
N LEU A 105 18.43 -12.62 -3.55
CA LEU A 105 17.09 -12.77 -2.95
C LEU A 105 16.59 -11.45 -2.30
N LEU A 106 17.45 -10.42 -2.21
CA LEU A 106 17.15 -9.11 -1.62
C LEU A 106 16.82 -7.99 -2.63
N SER A 107 16.86 -8.23 -3.95
CA SER A 107 16.74 -7.15 -4.94
C SER A 107 15.63 -7.31 -6.00
N ILE A 108 14.66 -8.20 -5.78
CA ILE A 108 13.48 -8.32 -6.66
C ILE A 108 12.18 -8.10 -5.87
N THR A 109 12.21 -7.17 -4.92
CA THR A 109 10.98 -6.46 -4.55
C THR A 109 10.76 -5.36 -5.57
N PRO A 110 9.58 -5.26 -6.22
CA PRO A 110 9.33 -4.15 -7.12
C PRO A 110 9.53 -2.84 -6.35
N ALA A 111 10.32 -1.94 -6.92
CA ALA A 111 10.67 -0.66 -6.32
C ALA A 111 9.45 0.15 -5.82
N CYS A 112 8.26 -0.11 -6.37
CA CYS A 112 7.01 0.52 -5.97
C CYS A 112 6.44 0.08 -4.60
N HIS A 113 6.92 -1.03 -4.01
CA HIS A 113 6.45 -1.50 -2.69
C HIS A 113 7.34 -1.07 -1.53
N MET A 114 8.54 -0.61 -1.82
CA MET A 114 9.48 -0.15 -0.81
C MET A 114 9.26 1.33 -0.52
N TYR A 115 8.87 1.65 0.71
CA TYR A 115 8.59 3.04 1.13
C TYR A 115 9.73 4.00 0.80
N HIS A 116 11.00 3.58 0.89
CA HIS A 116 12.16 4.44 0.64
C HIS A 116 12.32 4.88 -0.83
N LEU A 117 11.68 4.19 -1.77
CA LEU A 117 11.64 4.59 -3.20
C LEU A 117 10.33 5.29 -3.55
N SER A 118 9.41 5.40 -2.59
CA SER A 118 8.09 5.96 -2.82
C SER A 118 8.15 7.48 -3.03
N THR A 119 7.16 7.98 -3.76
CA THR A 119 6.99 9.44 -3.90
C THR A 119 6.62 10.10 -2.57
N GLN A 120 6.05 9.34 -1.62
CA GLN A 120 5.79 9.81 -0.26
C GLN A 120 7.09 10.11 0.48
N TYR A 121 8.07 9.21 0.45
CA TYR A 121 9.37 9.42 1.09
C TYR A 121 10.11 10.62 0.47
N ASN A 122 10.10 10.73 -0.86
CA ASN A 122 10.88 11.74 -1.56
C ASN A 122 10.27 13.15 -1.54
N LYS A 123 8.94 13.28 -1.37
CA LYS A 123 8.24 14.58 -1.57
C LYS A 123 7.28 14.96 -0.45
N TRP A 124 6.96 14.05 0.48
CA TRP A 124 5.97 14.27 1.54
C TRP A 124 6.53 13.95 2.93
N LEU A 125 7.85 14.01 3.09
CA LEU A 125 8.53 14.03 4.38
C LEU A 125 9.17 15.40 4.56
N PHE A 126 8.93 16.00 5.71
CA PHE A 126 9.31 17.38 6.03
C PHE A 126 9.80 17.48 7.47
N THR A 127 10.52 18.55 7.75
CA THR A 127 10.81 19.04 9.10
C THR A 127 9.62 19.83 9.66
N VAL A 128 9.63 20.07 10.98
CA VAL A 128 8.56 20.84 11.63
C VAL A 128 8.55 22.29 11.15
N GLU A 129 9.74 22.84 10.87
CA GLU A 129 9.92 24.18 10.30
C GLU A 129 9.35 24.26 8.88
N GLU A 130 9.71 23.32 8.01
CA GLU A 130 9.20 23.28 6.62
C GLU A 130 7.67 23.18 6.56
N LEU A 131 7.04 22.39 7.43
CA LEU A 131 5.57 22.32 7.50
C LEU A 131 4.93 23.66 7.85
N LYS A 132 5.52 24.41 8.80
CA LYS A 132 5.04 25.75 9.16
C LYS A 132 5.22 26.73 8.01
N GLU A 133 6.35 26.67 7.32
CA GLU A 133 6.64 27.50 6.16
C GLU A 133 5.64 27.24 5.02
N LEU A 134 5.35 25.97 4.70
CA LEU A 134 4.38 25.62 3.65
C LEU A 134 2.98 26.15 3.98
N ARG A 135 2.52 25.98 5.22
CA ARG A 135 1.21 26.50 5.68
C ARG A 135 1.14 28.03 5.62
N THR A 136 2.20 28.69 6.08
CA THR A 136 2.30 30.16 6.05
C THR A 136 2.33 30.66 4.60
N LYS A 137 3.05 29.95 3.73
CA LYS A 137 3.09 30.26 2.29
C LYS A 137 1.71 30.10 1.65
N ALA A 138 1.00 29.01 1.90
CA ALA A 138 -0.34 28.79 1.33
C ALA A 138 -1.35 29.89 1.75
N ASN A 139 -1.29 30.31 3.01
CA ASN A 139 -2.10 31.44 3.51
C ASN A 139 -1.69 32.77 2.86
N ASN A 140 -0.39 33.08 2.80
CA ASN A 140 0.11 34.30 2.17
C ASN A 140 -0.21 34.37 0.67
N ASP A 141 -0.11 33.25 -0.05
CA ASP A 141 -0.46 33.16 -1.46
C ASP A 141 -1.94 33.48 -1.70
N TYR A 142 -2.82 33.18 -0.74
CA TYR A 142 -4.23 33.60 -0.77
C TYR A 142 -4.37 35.10 -0.51
N LEU A 143 -3.73 35.61 0.54
CA LEU A 143 -3.78 37.03 0.93
C LEU A 143 -3.29 37.95 -0.20
N GLN A 144 -2.27 37.54 -0.94
CA GLN A 144 -1.76 38.29 -2.08
C GLN A 144 -2.75 38.34 -3.25
N LYS A 145 -3.56 37.29 -3.46
CA LYS A 145 -4.56 37.24 -4.53
C LYS A 145 -5.81 38.06 -4.22
N LYS A 146 -6.29 37.97 -2.98
CA LYS A 146 -7.49 38.68 -2.52
C LYS A 146 -7.07 39.74 -1.50
N ASN A 147 -6.91 40.98 -1.97
CA ASN A 147 -6.72 42.19 -1.15
C ASN A 147 -7.95 42.42 -0.24
N SER A 148 -8.17 41.58 0.78
CA SER A 148 -9.32 41.61 1.67
C SER A 148 -8.87 41.64 3.13
N MET A 149 -9.52 42.47 3.93
CA MET A 149 -9.16 42.72 5.34
C MET A 149 -9.69 41.65 6.32
N ASN A 150 -10.57 40.75 5.87
CA ASN A 150 -11.20 39.71 6.71
C ASN A 150 -10.75 38.30 6.30
N CYS A 151 -9.45 38.05 6.36
CA CYS A 151 -8.88 36.73 6.06
C CYS A 151 -8.47 36.01 7.34
N LEU A 152 -8.53 34.68 7.30
CA LEU A 152 -8.13 33.83 8.41
C LEU A 152 -6.61 33.87 8.59
N THR A 153 -6.18 33.85 9.84
CA THR A 153 -4.79 33.59 10.22
C THR A 153 -4.43 32.11 10.03
N VAL A 154 -3.13 31.80 10.00
CA VAL A 154 -2.65 30.41 9.87
C VAL A 154 -3.18 29.51 10.99
N ASP A 155 -3.28 30.03 12.22
CA ASP A 155 -3.78 29.28 13.37
C ASP A 155 -5.30 29.05 13.29
N GLU A 156 -6.05 30.04 12.79
CA GLU A 156 -7.50 29.88 12.54
C GLU A 156 -7.76 28.87 11.42
N GLU A 157 -6.99 28.90 10.33
CA GLU A 157 -7.05 27.87 9.28
C GLU A 157 -6.77 26.48 9.87
N ALA A 158 -5.73 26.34 10.71
CA ALA A 158 -5.42 25.08 11.36
C ALA A 158 -6.55 24.59 12.27
N MET A 159 -7.24 25.49 12.98
CA MET A 159 -8.40 25.15 13.81
C MET A 159 -9.60 24.66 12.97
N VAL A 160 -9.87 25.32 11.84
CA VAL A 160 -10.93 24.90 10.91
C VAL A 160 -10.60 23.53 10.31
N LEU A 161 -9.37 23.33 9.84
CA LEU A 161 -8.92 22.03 9.32
C LEU A 161 -9.04 20.94 10.37
N ARG A 162 -8.68 21.23 11.62
CA ARG A 162 -8.78 20.29 12.73
C ARG A 162 -10.22 19.83 12.96
N TYR A 163 -11.17 20.76 12.90
CA TYR A 163 -12.58 20.43 12.99
C TYR A 163 -13.03 19.51 11.84
N TYR A 164 -12.63 19.83 10.60
CA TYR A 164 -13.01 19.02 9.44
C TYR A 164 -12.31 17.67 9.36
N GLU A 165 -11.10 17.52 9.92
CA GLU A 165 -10.45 16.22 10.10
C GLU A 165 -11.28 15.27 10.97
N LEU A 166 -11.90 15.79 12.03
CA LEU A 166 -12.80 15.01 12.88
C LEU A 166 -14.09 14.64 12.14
N GLN A 167 -14.68 15.60 11.40
CA GLN A 167 -15.87 15.35 10.58
C GLN A 167 -15.61 14.31 9.49
N LEU A 168 -14.45 14.39 8.83
CA LEU A 168 -14.01 13.43 7.83
C LEU A 168 -13.90 12.04 8.43
N LYS A 169 -13.22 11.91 9.57
CA LYS A 169 -13.11 10.62 10.27
C LYS A 169 -14.49 10.07 10.65
N ASP A 170 -15.37 10.88 11.22
CA ASP A 170 -16.72 10.48 11.61
C ASP A 170 -17.58 10.07 10.41
N PHE A 171 -17.39 10.72 9.25
CA PHE A 171 -18.04 10.37 8.00
C PHE A 171 -17.56 9.01 7.50
N CYS A 172 -16.25 8.80 7.45
CA CYS A 172 -15.64 7.53 7.05
C CYS A 172 -16.04 6.36 7.96
N ASP A 173 -16.12 6.57 9.27
CA ASP A 173 -16.50 5.53 10.25
C ASP A 173 -17.98 5.11 10.09
N LYS A 174 -18.83 5.98 9.55
CA LYS A 174 -20.27 5.73 9.30
C LYS A 174 -20.59 5.42 7.84
N PHE A 175 -19.57 5.28 7.00
CA PHE A 175 -19.71 5.13 5.56
C PHE A 175 -20.18 3.71 5.21
N GLU A 176 -21.11 3.61 4.26
CA GLU A 176 -21.64 2.36 3.72
C GLU A 176 -21.35 2.27 2.22
N PRO A 177 -20.66 1.21 1.73
CA PRO A 177 -20.13 0.06 2.47
C PRO A 177 -18.95 0.41 3.39
N PRO A 178 -18.69 -0.37 4.45
CA PRO A 178 -17.69 -0.04 5.46
C PRO A 178 -16.29 0.12 4.87
N MET A 179 -15.65 1.26 5.12
CA MET A 179 -14.27 1.51 4.72
C MET A 179 -13.28 0.78 5.63
N THR A 180 -12.18 0.28 5.06
CA THR A 180 -11.09 -0.29 5.84
C THR A 180 -10.30 0.81 6.55
N LYS A 181 -9.70 0.52 7.72
CA LYS A 181 -8.84 1.47 8.44
C LYS A 181 -7.71 2.06 7.56
N MET A 182 -7.17 1.25 6.65
CA MET A 182 -6.16 1.70 5.68
C MET A 182 -6.73 2.73 4.71
N ALA A 183 -7.91 2.50 4.16
CA ALA A 183 -8.57 3.46 3.27
C ALA A 183 -8.88 4.78 4.00
N ILE A 184 -9.38 4.72 5.24
CA ILE A 184 -9.61 5.93 6.05
C ILE A 184 -8.30 6.72 6.24
N ALA A 185 -7.19 6.02 6.50
CA ALA A 185 -5.89 6.65 6.63
C ALA A 185 -5.42 7.32 5.33
N VAL A 186 -5.59 6.67 4.18
CA VAL A 186 -5.29 7.23 2.84
C VAL A 186 -6.10 8.51 2.62
N CYS A 187 -7.39 8.48 2.93
CA CYS A 187 -8.29 9.63 2.80
C CYS A 187 -7.84 10.82 3.65
N MET A 188 -7.53 10.58 4.92
CA MET A 188 -6.99 11.59 5.82
C MET A 188 -5.68 12.19 5.30
N GLN A 189 -4.82 11.38 4.67
CA GLN A 189 -3.58 11.89 4.06
C GLN A 189 -3.85 12.75 2.84
N TYR A 190 -4.80 12.40 1.96
CA TYR A 190 -5.17 13.28 0.85
C TYR A 190 -5.66 14.64 1.34
N PHE A 191 -6.54 14.66 2.34
CA PHE A 191 -7.06 15.90 2.92
C PHE A 191 -5.94 16.77 3.48
N LYS A 192 -5.04 16.19 4.28
CA LYS A 192 -3.88 16.90 4.86
C LYS A 192 -2.91 17.40 3.79
N ARG A 193 -2.60 16.58 2.78
CA ARG A 193 -1.69 16.95 1.68
C ARG A 193 -2.25 18.09 0.84
N PHE A 194 -3.55 18.08 0.59
CA PHE A 194 -4.23 19.16 -0.13
C PHE A 194 -4.06 20.50 0.60
N TYR A 195 -4.39 20.54 1.89
CA TYR A 195 -4.32 21.77 2.69
C TYR A 195 -2.92 22.16 3.18
N LEU A 196 -1.89 21.37 2.85
CA LEU A 196 -0.51 21.79 3.08
C LEU A 196 -0.09 22.91 2.13
N ASN A 197 -0.64 22.92 0.90
CA ASN A 197 -0.27 23.85 -0.18
C ASN A 197 -1.44 24.72 -0.66
N ASN A 198 -2.62 24.62 -0.05
CA ASN A 198 -3.81 25.37 -0.42
C ASN A 198 -4.50 25.93 0.84
N SER A 199 -5.05 27.13 0.75
CA SER A 199 -5.78 27.75 1.86
C SER A 199 -7.21 27.22 1.97
N VAL A 200 -7.71 27.13 3.20
CA VAL A 200 -9.13 26.87 3.53
C VAL A 200 -10.07 27.90 2.90
N MET A 201 -9.58 29.11 2.65
CA MET A 201 -10.35 30.22 2.10
C MET A 201 -10.52 30.15 0.57
N ASP A 202 -9.70 29.35 -0.13
CA ASP A 202 -9.84 29.06 -1.56
C ASP A 202 -10.82 27.91 -1.80
N TYR A 203 -10.69 26.85 -1.00
CA TYR A 203 -11.46 25.63 -1.15
C TYR A 203 -12.10 25.23 0.17
N HIS A 204 -13.42 25.12 0.16
CA HIS A 204 -14.17 24.81 1.38
C HIS A 204 -13.89 23.36 1.83
N PRO A 205 -13.46 23.12 3.09
CA PRO A 205 -13.06 21.79 3.57
C PRO A 205 -14.13 20.72 3.46
N LYS A 206 -15.41 21.10 3.55
CA LYS A 206 -16.52 20.16 3.38
C LYS A 206 -16.49 19.49 2.02
N ASP A 207 -16.25 20.26 0.97
CA ASP A 207 -16.26 19.73 -0.38
C ASP A 207 -14.99 18.90 -0.60
N ILE A 208 -13.83 19.42 -0.20
CA ILE A 208 -12.56 18.72 -0.34
C ILE A 208 -12.55 17.38 0.39
N TYR A 209 -13.05 17.29 1.63
CA TYR A 209 -13.06 15.99 2.32
C TYR A 209 -13.98 14.98 1.61
N LEU A 210 -15.13 15.40 1.08
CA LEU A 210 -16.03 14.52 0.34
C LEU A 210 -15.35 13.97 -0.92
N ILE A 211 -14.66 14.84 -1.67
CA ILE A 211 -13.87 14.40 -2.84
C ILE A 211 -12.72 13.48 -2.39
N CYS A 212 -12.04 13.75 -1.26
CA CYS A 212 -11.00 12.87 -0.74
C CYS A 212 -11.53 11.46 -0.45
N VAL A 213 -12.73 11.33 0.13
CA VAL A 213 -13.34 10.01 0.36
C VAL A 213 -13.67 9.33 -0.97
N TYR A 214 -14.28 10.06 -1.90
CA TYR A 214 -14.62 9.52 -3.21
C TYR A 214 -13.38 9.04 -4.00
N LEU A 215 -12.32 9.85 -4.03
CA LEU A 215 -11.04 9.49 -4.65
C LEU A 215 -10.42 8.27 -3.96
N THR A 216 -10.48 8.21 -2.62
CA THR A 216 -9.99 7.05 -1.86
C THR A 216 -10.74 5.79 -2.25
N CYS A 217 -12.05 5.85 -2.43
CA CYS A 217 -12.82 4.68 -2.87
C CYS A 217 -12.33 4.16 -4.23
N LYS A 218 -11.97 5.07 -5.15
CA LYS A 218 -11.37 4.69 -6.43
C LYS A 218 -9.96 4.09 -6.28
N THR A 219 -9.09 4.71 -5.47
CA THR A 219 -7.69 4.28 -5.33
C THR A 219 -7.51 3.01 -4.51
N GLU A 220 -8.38 2.77 -3.52
CA GLU A 220 -8.35 1.60 -2.65
C GLU A 220 -9.32 0.50 -3.09
N GLU A 221 -9.78 0.56 -4.35
CA GLU A 221 -10.63 -0.45 -5.01
C GLU A 221 -11.97 -0.72 -4.29
N LEU A 222 -12.49 0.25 -3.55
CA LEU A 222 -13.86 0.23 -3.02
C LEU A 222 -14.82 0.56 -4.17
N ARG A 223 -15.37 -0.48 -4.79
CA ARG A 223 -16.34 -0.37 -5.89
C ARG A 223 -17.64 0.24 -5.37
N ILE A 224 -17.78 1.55 -5.53
CA ILE A 224 -18.99 2.29 -5.18
C ILE A 224 -19.43 3.15 -6.37
N SER A 225 -20.74 3.14 -6.67
CA SER A 225 -21.29 4.05 -7.66
C SER A 225 -21.37 5.47 -7.09
N ILE A 226 -21.42 6.49 -7.96
CA ILE A 226 -21.59 7.87 -7.49
C ILE A 226 -22.94 8.05 -6.76
N THR A 227 -24.00 7.36 -7.19
CA THR A 227 -25.32 7.41 -6.54
C THR A 227 -25.27 6.82 -5.14
N ASP A 228 -24.58 5.69 -4.94
CA ASP A 228 -24.42 5.07 -3.63
C ASP A 228 -23.53 5.93 -2.72
N PHE A 229 -22.47 6.54 -3.28
CA PHE A 229 -21.66 7.51 -2.54
C PHE A 229 -22.51 8.68 -2.05
N LEU A 230 -23.35 9.27 -2.90
CA LEU A 230 -24.19 10.41 -2.55
C LEU A 230 -25.26 10.05 -1.50
N SER A 231 -25.71 8.79 -1.46
CA SER A 231 -26.64 8.30 -0.43
C SER A 231 -26.07 8.38 1.00
N ASN A 232 -24.75 8.37 1.15
CA ASN A 232 -24.08 8.54 2.44
C ASN A 232 -24.10 9.99 2.94
N ILE A 233 -24.37 10.96 2.06
CA ILE A 233 -24.36 12.39 2.41
C ILE A 233 -25.73 12.78 2.97
N LYS A 234 -25.84 12.78 4.30
CA LYS A 234 -27.05 13.23 5.00
C LYS A 234 -27.26 14.73 4.77
N ASN A 235 -28.48 15.13 4.38
CA ASN A 235 -28.93 16.52 4.18
C ASN A 235 -28.43 17.25 2.91
N SER A 236 -28.10 16.55 1.82
CA SER A 236 -27.91 17.21 0.53
C SER A 236 -29.27 17.64 -0.04
N THR A 237 -29.62 18.92 0.13
CA THR A 237 -30.85 19.48 -0.47
C THR A 237 -30.84 19.42 -2.00
N ASN A 238 -29.64 19.34 -2.62
CA ASN A 238 -29.45 19.18 -4.07
C ASN A 238 -28.37 18.12 -4.35
N ILE A 239 -28.78 16.87 -4.54
CA ILE A 239 -27.88 15.73 -4.82
C ILE A 239 -27.13 15.94 -6.14
N ASP A 240 -27.81 16.39 -7.19
CA ASP A 240 -27.22 16.56 -8.54
C ASP A 240 -26.12 17.62 -8.55
N GLN A 241 -26.35 18.77 -7.90
CA GLN A 241 -25.33 19.82 -7.77
C GLN A 241 -24.11 19.32 -6.98
N THR A 242 -24.33 18.49 -5.96
CA THR A 242 -23.24 17.90 -5.17
C THR A 242 -22.41 16.94 -6.03
N ALA A 243 -23.06 16.18 -6.92
CA ALA A 243 -22.39 15.29 -7.87
C ALA A 243 -21.53 16.08 -8.87
N ASP A 244 -22.05 17.16 -9.44
CA ASP A 244 -21.31 18.01 -10.37
C ASP A 244 -20.08 18.65 -9.71
N ILE A 245 -20.23 19.18 -8.50
CA ILE A 245 -19.13 19.74 -7.72
C ILE A 245 -18.07 18.66 -7.46
N LEU A 246 -18.50 17.47 -7.03
CA LEU A 246 -17.62 16.34 -6.72
C LEU A 246 -16.81 15.88 -7.94
N LEU A 247 -17.44 15.78 -9.11
CA LEU A 247 -16.77 15.44 -10.36
C LEU A 247 -15.83 16.54 -10.83
N SER A 248 -16.20 17.82 -10.66
CA SER A 248 -15.34 18.95 -11.03
C SER A 248 -14.07 19.03 -10.17
N TYR A 249 -14.18 18.70 -8.89
CA TYR A 249 -13.06 18.75 -7.95
C TYR A 249 -12.20 17.48 -7.95
N GLU A 250 -12.63 16.39 -8.60
CA GLU A 250 -11.83 15.16 -8.69
C GLU A 250 -10.48 15.42 -9.36
N LEU A 251 -10.47 15.99 -10.56
CA LEU A 251 -9.22 16.28 -11.28
C LEU A 251 -8.39 17.33 -10.53
N LEU A 252 -9.04 18.35 -9.96
CA LEU A 252 -8.38 19.36 -9.16
C LEU A 252 -7.63 18.74 -7.97
N LEU A 253 -8.28 17.84 -7.22
CA LEU A 253 -7.64 17.18 -6.07
C LEU A 253 -6.40 16.40 -6.53
N ILE A 254 -6.51 15.62 -7.61
CA ILE A 254 -5.40 14.82 -8.14
C ILE A 254 -4.23 15.73 -8.57
N GLU A 255 -4.52 16.85 -9.23
CA GLU A 255 -3.53 17.84 -9.64
C GLU A 255 -2.82 18.45 -8.42
N LYS A 256 -3.58 18.85 -7.38
CA LYS A 256 -3.05 19.43 -6.14
C LYS A 256 -2.27 18.43 -5.28
N LEU A 257 -2.53 17.13 -5.44
CA LEU A 257 -1.73 16.04 -4.88
C LEU A 257 -0.51 15.69 -5.75
N ASN A 258 -0.26 16.44 -6.83
CA ASN A 258 0.79 16.20 -7.80
C ASN A 258 0.77 14.78 -8.39
N PHE A 259 -0.42 14.20 -8.56
CA PHE A 259 -0.63 12.83 -9.03
C PHE A 259 0.02 11.74 -8.14
N GLN A 260 0.30 12.05 -6.87
CA GLN A 260 0.92 11.13 -5.91
C GLN A 260 -0.14 10.42 -5.07
N LEU A 261 -0.85 9.48 -5.70
CA LEU A 261 -1.99 8.78 -5.11
C LEU A 261 -1.60 7.61 -4.21
N VAL A 262 -0.41 7.03 -4.36
CA VAL A 262 0.02 5.92 -3.50
C VAL A 262 0.43 6.45 -2.13
N ILE A 263 -0.31 6.05 -1.09
CA ILE A 263 -0.03 6.40 0.31
C ILE A 263 0.36 5.13 1.07
N HIS A 264 1.54 5.14 1.68
CA HIS A 264 1.98 4.11 2.61
C HIS A 264 1.47 4.44 4.01
N THR A 265 0.57 3.62 4.53
CA THR A 265 0.00 3.76 5.87
C THR A 265 0.76 2.95 6.90
N ALA A 266 0.66 3.31 8.19
CA ALA A 266 1.33 2.59 9.28
C ALA A 266 0.63 1.27 9.68
N TYR A 267 -0.60 1.03 9.23
CA TYR A 267 -1.36 -0.18 9.57
C TYR A 267 -0.73 -1.46 9.00
N ARG A 268 -0.25 -1.40 7.75
CA ARG A 268 0.41 -2.54 7.10
C ARG A 268 1.72 -2.95 7.78
N PRO A 269 2.69 -2.04 8.04
CA PRO A 269 3.89 -2.40 8.78
C PRO A 269 3.57 -2.81 10.22
N PHE A 270 2.54 -2.24 10.86
CA PHE A 270 2.10 -2.66 12.18
C PHE A 270 1.62 -4.13 12.20
N GLU A 271 0.79 -4.56 11.25
CA GLU A 271 0.41 -5.98 11.13
C GLU A 271 1.62 -6.88 10.84
N GLY A 272 2.55 -6.41 10.01
CA GLY A 272 3.82 -7.11 9.77
C GLY A 272 4.59 -7.38 11.07
N LEU A 273 4.74 -6.35 11.92
CA LEU A 273 5.38 -6.48 13.23
C LEU A 273 4.62 -7.42 14.16
N ILE A 274 3.28 -7.38 14.17
CA ILE A 274 2.48 -8.29 14.99
C ILE A 274 2.64 -9.75 14.52
N ILE A 275 2.67 -10.01 13.21
CA ILE A 275 2.88 -11.35 12.65
C ILE A 275 4.28 -11.86 12.99
N ASP A 276 5.30 -11.02 12.85
CA ASP A 276 6.69 -11.35 13.20
C ASP A 276 6.81 -11.72 14.68
N LEU A 277 6.18 -10.91 15.54
CA LEU A 277 6.15 -11.12 16.99
C LEU A 277 5.40 -12.40 17.38
N LYS A 278 4.28 -12.73 16.71
CA LYS A 278 3.57 -14.01 16.88
C LYS A 278 4.42 -15.21 16.47
N THR A 279 5.22 -15.07 15.42
CA THR A 279 6.03 -16.16 14.85
C THR A 279 7.27 -16.46 15.69
N HIS A 280 7.96 -15.42 16.16
CA HIS A 280 9.27 -15.56 16.82
C HIS A 280 9.23 -15.53 18.35
N TYR A 281 8.19 -14.95 18.97
CA TYR A 281 8.24 -14.64 20.41
C TYR A 281 6.98 -15.03 21.19
N LEU A 282 5.77 -14.83 20.65
CA LEU A 282 4.50 -15.15 21.34
C LEU A 282 3.83 -16.43 20.83
N ARG A 283 4.61 -17.44 20.42
CA ARG A 283 4.05 -18.69 19.86
C ARG A 283 3.04 -19.37 20.80
N ASP A 284 3.25 -19.26 22.11
CA ASP A 284 2.39 -19.85 23.14
C ASP A 284 1.41 -18.84 23.80
N ASN A 285 1.59 -17.52 23.56
CA ASN A 285 0.82 -16.42 24.18
C ASN A 285 0.06 -15.58 23.14
N VAL A 286 -0.73 -16.24 22.29
CA VAL A 286 -1.48 -15.60 21.18
C VAL A 286 -2.41 -14.48 21.68
N ASN A 287 -2.98 -14.61 22.88
CA ASN A 287 -3.88 -13.62 23.49
C ASN A 287 -3.20 -12.25 23.71
N ASP A 288 -1.91 -12.22 24.01
CA ASP A 288 -1.18 -10.97 24.25
C ASP A 288 -0.97 -10.20 22.95
N ALA A 289 -0.74 -10.92 21.84
CA ALA A 289 -0.61 -10.30 20.53
C ALA A 289 -1.92 -9.64 20.04
N ASP A 290 -3.07 -10.22 20.34
CA ASP A 290 -4.36 -9.62 19.97
C ASP A 290 -4.70 -8.40 20.84
N ARG A 291 -4.30 -8.38 22.12
CA ARG A 291 -4.36 -7.19 22.98
C ARG A 291 -3.46 -6.05 22.48
N LEU A 292 -2.25 -6.40 22.04
CA LEU A 292 -1.33 -5.45 21.39
C LEU A 292 -1.95 -4.87 20.12
N ARG A 293 -2.56 -5.71 19.28
CA ARG A 293 -3.20 -5.27 18.03
C ARG A 293 -4.30 -4.24 18.30
N LEU A 294 -5.22 -4.53 19.22
CA LEU A 294 -6.32 -3.61 19.56
C LEU A 294 -5.78 -2.26 20.03
N THR A 295 -4.86 -2.28 21.00
CA THR A 295 -4.29 -1.06 21.58
C THR A 295 -3.44 -0.27 20.58
N GLY A 296 -2.71 -0.97 19.71
CA GLY A 296 -1.92 -0.34 18.66
C GLY A 296 -2.78 0.32 17.58
N TYR A 297 -3.90 -0.30 17.20
CA TYR A 297 -4.86 0.34 16.30
C TYR A 297 -5.52 1.58 16.91
N GLU A 298 -5.86 1.58 18.20
CA GLU A 298 -6.35 2.79 18.89
C GLU A 298 -5.31 3.92 18.84
N PHE A 299 -4.02 3.59 18.99
CA PHE A 299 -2.95 4.57 18.87
C PHE A 299 -2.79 5.08 17.43
N LEU A 300 -2.79 4.19 16.44
CA LEU A 300 -2.69 4.56 15.02
C LEU A 300 -3.86 5.44 14.58
N ASP A 301 -5.09 5.16 15.03
CA ASP A 301 -6.25 5.98 14.71
C ASP A 301 -6.09 7.42 15.26
N LYS A 302 -5.43 7.58 16.42
CA LYS A 302 -5.09 8.90 16.97
C LYS A 302 -3.98 9.60 16.19
N THR A 303 -3.02 8.88 15.60
CA THR A 303 -1.95 9.51 14.82
C THR A 303 -2.44 10.09 13.50
N LEU A 304 -3.55 9.57 12.93
CA LEU A 304 -4.19 10.17 11.75
C LEU A 304 -4.64 11.60 11.97
N LEU A 305 -4.94 11.94 13.22
CA LEU A 305 -5.30 13.27 13.68
C LEU A 305 -4.06 14.10 14.04
N THR A 306 -2.88 13.80 13.52
CA THR A 306 -1.66 14.58 13.76
C THR A 306 -0.86 14.71 12.46
N ASP A 307 0.20 15.51 12.50
CA ASP A 307 1.11 15.70 11.35
C ASP A 307 2.23 14.64 11.28
N VAL A 308 2.15 13.59 12.10
CA VAL A 308 3.20 12.57 12.24
C VAL A 308 3.55 11.89 10.90
N TYR A 309 2.59 11.74 9.99
CA TYR A 309 2.80 11.15 8.67
C TYR A 309 3.65 12.00 7.71
N PHE A 310 3.83 13.28 8.00
CA PHE A 310 4.77 14.16 7.31
C PHE A 310 6.16 14.14 7.93
N LEU A 311 6.28 13.70 9.18
CA LEU A 311 7.53 13.79 9.94
C LEU A 311 8.29 12.47 9.97
N PHE A 312 7.56 11.34 9.96
CA PHE A 312 8.15 10.02 10.20
C PHE A 312 7.67 8.98 9.18
N PRO A 313 8.57 8.05 8.78
CA PRO A 313 8.21 6.85 8.03
C PRO A 313 7.12 6.01 8.70
N PRO A 314 6.22 5.36 7.94
CA PRO A 314 5.13 4.55 8.48
C PRO A 314 5.63 3.35 9.31
N SER A 315 6.83 2.83 9.02
CA SER A 315 7.47 1.79 9.84
C SER A 315 7.84 2.28 11.25
N GLN A 316 8.31 3.51 11.37
CA GLN A 316 8.63 4.12 12.67
C GLN A 316 7.35 4.42 13.47
N ILE A 317 6.31 4.90 12.78
CA ILE A 317 4.99 5.13 13.40
C ILE A 317 4.42 3.79 13.91
N ALA A 318 4.52 2.73 13.11
CA ALA A 318 4.06 1.39 13.49
C ALA A 318 4.84 0.81 14.69
N LEU A 319 6.16 0.93 14.69
CA LEU A 319 6.98 0.50 15.83
C LEU A 319 6.63 1.27 17.11
N THR A 320 6.39 2.58 16.97
CA THR A 320 5.96 3.42 18.07
C THR A 320 4.59 2.98 18.61
N ALA A 321 3.65 2.63 17.71
CA ALA A 321 2.36 2.08 18.11
C ALA A 321 2.48 0.75 18.86
N LEU A 322 3.42 -0.11 18.43
CA LEU A 322 3.70 -1.38 19.10
C LEU A 322 4.30 -1.18 20.51
N LEU A 323 5.26 -0.27 20.64
CA LEU A 323 5.86 0.13 21.92
C LEU A 323 4.82 0.73 22.87
N PHE A 324 3.96 1.61 22.36
CA PHE A 324 2.86 2.16 23.16
C PHE A 324 1.89 1.06 23.61
N ALA A 325 1.54 0.15 22.70
CA ALA A 325 0.65 -0.96 22.99
C ALA A 325 1.25 -1.91 24.04
N SER A 326 2.55 -2.16 24.01
CA SER A 326 3.22 -3.05 24.97
C SER A 326 3.23 -2.49 26.39
N VAL A 327 3.50 -1.19 26.54
CA VAL A 327 3.43 -0.50 27.82
C VAL A 327 2.00 -0.50 28.35
N LYS A 328 1.02 -0.15 27.52
CA LYS A 328 -0.39 -0.06 27.94
C LYS A 328 -1.03 -1.43 28.22
N ALA A 329 -0.67 -2.47 27.46
CA ALA A 329 -1.15 -3.84 27.66
C ALA A 329 -0.30 -4.65 28.67
N ALA A 330 0.75 -4.06 29.24
CA ALA A 330 1.71 -4.71 30.13
C ALA A 330 2.33 -5.99 29.56
N VAL A 331 2.64 -5.99 28.26
CA VAL A 331 3.29 -7.11 27.56
C VAL A 331 4.77 -6.80 27.37
N HIS A 332 5.66 -7.65 27.86
CA HIS A 332 7.10 -7.44 27.73
C HIS A 332 7.59 -7.83 26.32
N ILE A 333 7.91 -6.83 25.50
CA ILE A 333 8.45 -7.01 24.13
C ILE A 333 9.90 -6.53 23.98
N ASP A 334 10.56 -6.18 25.09
CA ASP A 334 11.89 -5.55 25.08
C ASP A 334 12.94 -6.45 24.42
N GLU A 335 12.90 -7.75 24.68
CA GLU A 335 13.85 -8.70 24.10
C GLU A 335 13.68 -8.84 22.58
N TYR A 336 12.43 -8.82 22.09
CA TYR A 336 12.13 -8.82 20.66
C TYR A 336 12.73 -7.60 19.97
N ILE A 337 12.51 -6.41 20.54
CA ILE A 337 13.04 -5.16 19.98
C ILE A 337 14.57 -5.16 19.98
N LEU A 338 15.19 -5.59 21.08
CA LEU A 338 16.64 -5.62 21.22
C LEU A 338 17.31 -6.63 20.27
N LYS A 339 16.73 -7.82 20.10
CA LYS A 339 17.32 -8.88 19.27
C LYS A 339 17.05 -8.69 17.77
N HIS A 340 15.83 -8.32 17.41
CA HIS A 340 15.36 -8.38 16.02
C HIS A 340 15.43 -7.02 15.31
N ILE A 341 15.17 -5.93 16.02
CA ILE A 341 15.15 -4.57 15.42
C ILE A 341 16.52 -3.90 15.55
N TYR A 342 17.19 -4.08 16.70
CA TYR A 342 18.46 -3.41 17.01
C TYR A 342 19.70 -4.31 16.87
N GLY A 343 19.63 -5.44 16.15
CA GLY A 343 20.71 -6.40 16.02
C GLY A 343 22.12 -5.78 16.04
N SER A 344 22.91 -6.13 17.06
CA SER A 344 24.29 -5.66 17.32
C SER A 344 24.52 -4.15 17.49
N LEU A 345 23.60 -3.38 18.07
CA LEU A 345 23.91 -2.02 18.52
C LEU A 345 24.65 -2.02 19.88
N GLU A 346 25.74 -1.25 19.96
CA GLU A 346 26.54 -1.09 21.19
C GLU A 346 25.69 -0.62 22.38
N SER A 347 25.99 -1.18 23.56
CA SER A 347 25.24 -1.00 24.81
C SER A 347 25.00 0.47 25.20
N ALA A 348 25.88 1.39 24.83
CA ALA A 348 25.76 2.83 25.09
C ALA A 348 24.66 3.52 24.25
N GLN A 349 24.51 3.13 22.97
CA GLN A 349 23.45 3.66 22.11
C GLN A 349 22.08 3.10 22.52
N MET A 350 22.07 1.85 23.00
CA MET A 350 20.92 1.15 23.53
C MET A 350 20.32 1.83 24.78
N GLN A 351 21.17 2.37 25.66
CA GLN A 351 20.75 3.08 26.87
C GLN A 351 20.12 4.44 26.54
N LYS A 352 20.72 5.17 25.60
CA LYS A 352 20.22 6.46 25.11
C LYS A 352 18.87 6.35 24.41
N ILE A 353 18.64 5.28 23.65
CA ILE A 353 17.34 5.01 23.00
C ILE A 353 16.27 4.64 24.03
N LYS A 354 16.59 3.77 25.02
CA LYS A 354 15.67 3.43 26.11
C LYS A 354 15.26 4.66 26.93
N GLU A 355 16.18 5.58 27.20
CA GLU A 355 15.88 6.85 27.86
C GLU A 355 15.02 7.76 26.97
N THR A 356 15.31 7.83 25.67
CA THR A 356 14.52 8.64 24.73
C THR A 356 13.09 8.15 24.56
N ILE A 357 12.87 6.82 24.57
CA ILE A 357 11.53 6.21 24.51
C ILE A 357 10.81 6.42 25.84
N ARG A 358 11.48 6.29 26.99
CA ARG A 358 10.87 6.56 28.31
C ARG A 358 10.52 8.03 28.54
N CYS A 359 11.25 8.97 27.95
CA CYS A 359 11.05 10.40 28.18
C CYS A 359 10.03 11.05 27.23
N LYS A 360 9.51 10.34 26.22
CA LYS A 360 8.57 10.89 25.22
C LYS A 360 7.17 10.27 25.22
N PHE A 361 6.87 9.37 26.16
CA PHE A 361 5.54 8.80 26.37
C PHE A 361 5.00 9.10 27.76
#